data_AF-A0AAV7KFQ7-F1
#
_entry.id   AF-A0AAV7KFQ7-F1
#
_cell.length_a   1.000
_cell.length_b   1.000
_cell.length_c   1.000
_cell.angle_alpha   90.00
_cell.angle_beta   90.00
_cell.angle_gamma   90.00
#
_symmetry.space_group_name_H-M   'P 1'
#
loop_
_entity.id
_entity.type
_entity.pdbx_description
1 polymer ?
#
loop_
_entity_poly.entity_id
_entity_poly.type
_entity_poly.pdbx_seq_one_letter_code
_entity_poly.pdbx_strand_id
1 'polypeptide(L)'
;MTIFREQPKVIIYDNACNLHKTCMKRDPKVFRNTTFLIDRFHSTNHKCNPSYSLRSIQTDEMKKLNSQICEQLFSSLRRIATQIAYMRIDNVFFTTRYFLACLNLHILSQNNNI
;
A
#
# COMPACT_ATOMS: atom_id res chain seq x y z
N MET A 1 8.41 12.60 5.20
CA MET A 1 7.22 13.32 4.71
C MET A 1 7.47 13.64 3.25
N THR A 2 6.83 12.93 2.32
CA THR A 2 7.06 13.12 0.88
C THR A 2 6.27 14.36 0.43
N ILE A 3 6.96 15.40 -0.01
CA ILE A 3 6.33 16.62 -0.52
C ILE A 3 6.10 16.43 -2.01
N PHE A 4 4.84 16.43 -2.44
CA PHE A 4 4.50 16.39 -3.86
C PHE A 4 4.63 17.80 -4.45
N ARG A 5 5.43 17.94 -5.51
CA ARG A 5 5.57 19.21 -6.25
C ARG A 5 4.32 19.54 -7.06
N GLU A 6 3.63 18.51 -7.52
CA GLU A 6 2.37 18.59 -8.25
C GLU A 6 1.33 17.67 -7.62
N GLN A 7 0.06 18.06 -7.74
CA GLN A 7 -1.03 17.27 -7.19
C GLN A 7 -1.14 15.92 -7.91
N PRO A 8 -1.09 14.78 -7.19
CA PRO A 8 -1.28 13.48 -7.81
C PRO A 8 -2.67 13.36 -8.45
N LYS A 9 -2.71 12.76 -9.65
CA LYS A 9 -3.95 12.47 -10.38
C LYS A 9 -4.77 11.37 -9.73
N VAL A 10 -4.11 10.41 -9.09
CA VAL A 10 -4.74 9.27 -8.41
C VAL A 10 -4.09 9.12 -7.04
N ILE A 11 -4.91 9.02 -6.00
CA ILE A 11 -4.48 8.74 -4.63
C ILE A 11 -5.15 7.43 -4.22
N ILE A 12 -4.33 6.43 -3.87
CA ILE A 12 -4.80 5.15 -3.33
C ILE A 12 -4.46 5.12 -1.84
N TYR A 13 -5.47 5.01 -0.99
CA TYR A 13 -5.30 5.10 0.46
C TYR A 13 -6.46 4.42 1.21
N ASP A 14 -6.17 3.80 2.36
CA ASP A 14 -7.16 3.01 3.12
C ASP A 14 -8.36 3.84 3.58
N ASN A 15 -8.13 5.11 3.93
CA ASN A 15 -9.18 6.05 4.34
C ASN A 15 -9.44 7.14 3.28
N ALA A 16 -9.33 6.77 2.00
CA ALA A 16 -9.44 7.70 0.88
C ALA A 16 -10.78 8.47 0.83
N CYS A 17 -11.89 7.90 1.32
CA CYS A 17 -13.18 8.59 1.31
C CYS A 17 -13.21 9.80 2.25
N ASN A 18 -12.61 9.70 3.43
CA ASN A 18 -12.54 10.79 4.39
C ASN A 18 -11.46 11.79 3.99
N LEU A 19 -10.37 11.31 3.38
CA LEU A 19 -9.37 12.16 2.76
C LEU A 19 -10.00 13.02 1.65
N HIS A 20 -10.74 12.42 0.72
CA HIS A 20 -11.44 13.13 -0.35
C HIS A 20 -12.34 14.24 0.21
N LYS A 21 -13.20 13.91 1.19
CA LYS A 21 -14.07 14.90 1.84
C LYS A 21 -13.28 16.05 2.47
N THR A 22 -12.15 15.74 3.11
CA THR A 22 -11.30 16.74 3.76
C THR A 22 -10.61 17.63 2.73
N CYS A 23 -10.07 17.04 1.66
CA CYS A 23 -9.47 17.74 0.54
C CYS A 23 -10.47 18.70 -0.14
N MET A 24 -11.68 18.23 -0.43
CA MET A 24 -12.72 19.06 -1.05
C MET A 24 -13.22 20.19 -0.15
N LYS A 25 -13.19 20.02 1.18
CA LYS A 25 -13.52 21.09 2.13
C LYS A 25 -12.42 22.15 2.25
N ARG A 26 -11.15 21.74 2.15
CA ARG A 26 -10.00 22.63 2.34
C ARG A 26 -9.61 23.36 1.07
N ASP A 27 -9.50 22.63 -0.04
CA ASP A 27 -9.07 23.21 -1.31
C ASP A 27 -9.66 22.43 -2.51
N PRO A 28 -10.93 22.64 -2.85
CA PRO A 28 -11.56 21.94 -3.97
C PRO A 28 -10.92 22.29 -5.32
N LYS A 29 -10.27 23.46 -5.46
CA LYS A 29 -9.65 23.87 -6.73
C LYS A 29 -8.40 23.06 -7.02
N VAL A 30 -7.61 22.71 -6.00
CA VAL A 30 -6.42 21.87 -6.16
C VAL A 30 -6.80 20.42 -6.42
N PHE A 31 -7.79 19.88 -5.70
CA PHE A 31 -8.12 18.44 -5.73
C PHE A 31 -9.21 18.06 -6.74
N ARG A 32 -9.77 19.00 -7.52
CA ARG A 32 -10.86 18.75 -8.49
C ARG A 32 -10.57 17.64 -9.50
N ASN A 33 -9.32 17.45 -9.87
CA ASN A 33 -8.90 16.49 -10.90
C ASN A 33 -8.18 15.26 -10.27
N THR A 34 -8.31 15.07 -8.96
CA THR A 34 -7.71 13.94 -8.24
C THR A 34 -8.76 12.88 -7.96
N THR A 35 -8.47 11.66 -8.40
CA THR A 35 -9.27 10.48 -8.10
C THR A 35 -8.80 9.85 -6.79
N PHE A 36 -9.72 9.66 -5.86
CA PHE A 36 -9.47 9.04 -4.56
C PHE A 36 -9.99 7.61 -4.53
N LEU A 37 -9.11 6.64 -4.26
CA LEU A 37 -9.42 5.22 -4.29
C LEU A 37 -8.99 4.54 -3.00
N ILE A 38 -9.82 3.62 -2.54
CA ILE A 38 -9.57 2.77 -1.39
C ILE A 38 -8.86 1.52 -1.88
N ASP A 39 -7.84 1.10 -1.14
CA ASP A 39 -7.14 -0.16 -1.39
C ASP A 39 -8.12 -1.35 -1.48
N ARG A 40 -7.78 -2.35 -2.30
CA ARG A 40 -8.63 -3.52 -2.56
C ARG A 40 -8.93 -4.30 -1.28
N PHE A 41 -7.97 -4.42 -0.37
CA PHE A 41 -8.18 -5.15 0.88
C PHE A 41 -9.15 -4.42 1.81
N HIS A 42 -9.01 -3.10 1.91
CA HIS A 42 -9.85 -2.26 2.76
C HIS A 42 -11.21 -1.94 2.15
N SER A 43 -11.37 -2.10 0.83
CA SER A 43 -12.63 -1.81 0.13
C SER A 43 -13.79 -2.72 0.54
N THR A 44 -13.53 -3.95 1.00
CA THR A 44 -14.56 -4.91 1.42
C THR A 44 -15.25 -4.52 2.72
N ASN A 45 -14.53 -3.88 3.64
CA ASN A 45 -15.06 -3.42 4.93
C ASN A 45 -15.65 -2.00 4.86
N HIS A 46 -15.63 -1.37 3.68
CA HIS A 46 -16.02 0.03 3.55
C HIS A 46 -17.49 0.20 3.17
N LYS A 47 -18.25 0.96 3.97
CA LYS A 47 -19.68 1.26 3.72
C LYS A 47 -19.93 2.44 2.77
N CYS A 48 -18.88 2.93 2.09
CA CYS A 48 -19.01 4.11 1.22
C CYS A 48 -19.42 3.71 -0.19
N ASN A 49 -19.70 4.72 -1.03
CA ASN A 49 -20.10 4.50 -2.41
C ASN A 49 -19.07 3.59 -3.14
N PRO A 50 -19.51 2.60 -3.93
CA PRO A 50 -18.63 1.69 -4.66
C PRO A 50 -17.61 2.37 -5.56
N SER A 51 -17.86 3.60 -6.01
CA SER A 51 -16.94 4.42 -6.82
C SER A 51 -15.57 4.68 -6.17
N TYR A 52 -15.47 4.60 -4.85
CA TYR A 52 -14.18 4.70 -4.16
C TYR A 52 -13.38 3.40 -4.21
N SER A 53 -13.96 2.27 -4.63
CA SER A 53 -13.23 1.00 -4.65
C SER A 53 -12.21 0.99 -5.78
N LEU A 54 -10.95 0.68 -5.49
CA LEU A 54 -9.97 0.39 -6.55
C LEU A 54 -10.44 -0.78 -7.44
N ARG A 55 -11.29 -1.68 -6.90
CA ARG A 55 -11.86 -2.81 -7.65
C ARG A 55 -12.91 -2.39 -8.68
N SER A 56 -13.58 -1.26 -8.49
CA SER A 56 -14.57 -0.76 -9.47
C SER A 56 -13.91 -0.10 -10.68
N ILE A 57 -12.66 0.33 -10.56
CA ILE A 57 -11.91 0.95 -11.66
C ILE A 57 -11.22 -0.12 -12.51
N GLN A 58 -11.56 -0.14 -13.81
CA GLN A 58 -11.16 -1.20 -14.74
C GLN A 58 -10.04 -0.81 -15.71
N THR A 59 -9.34 0.30 -15.47
CA THR A 59 -8.15 0.64 -16.27
C THR A 59 -7.08 -0.44 -16.12
N ASP A 60 -6.44 -0.84 -17.22
CA ASP A 60 -5.47 -1.95 -17.21
C ASP A 60 -4.27 -1.71 -16.28
N GLU A 61 -3.85 -0.45 -16.11
CA GLU A 61 -2.79 -0.08 -15.17
C GLU A 61 -3.20 -0.35 -13.72
N MET A 62 -4.40 0.11 -13.31
CA MET A 62 -4.91 -0.08 -11.95
C MET A 62 -5.20 -1.55 -11.64
N LYS A 63 -5.52 -2.37 -12.65
CA LYS A 63 -5.68 -3.83 -12.49
C LYS A 63 -4.35 -4.52 -12.16
N LYS A 64 -3.26 -4.11 -12.79
CA LYS A 64 -1.91 -4.69 -12.57
C LYS A 64 -1.25 -4.23 -11.27
N LEU A 65 -1.68 -3.09 -10.71
CA LEU A 65 -1.11 -2.57 -9.48
C LEU A 65 -1.37 -3.51 -8.28
N ASN A 66 -0.29 -3.95 -7.62
CA ASN A 66 -0.39 -4.64 -6.33
C ASN A 66 -0.52 -3.61 -5.19
N SER A 67 -1.75 -3.19 -4.94
CA SER A 67 -2.06 -2.25 -3.85
C SER A 67 -1.92 -2.87 -2.45
N GLN A 68 -1.79 -4.21 -2.36
CA GLN A 68 -1.71 -4.98 -1.10
C GLN A 68 -0.27 -5.30 -0.67
N ILE A 69 0.74 -4.80 -1.41
CA ILE A 69 2.14 -5.16 -1.19
C ILE A 69 2.64 -4.83 0.22
N CYS A 70 2.18 -3.71 0.80
CA CYS A 70 2.53 -3.32 2.16
C CYS A 70 2.04 -4.35 3.17
N GLU A 71 0.79 -4.81 3.07
CA GLU A 71 0.22 -5.80 3.98
C GLU A 71 0.86 -7.18 3.82
N GLN A 72 1.17 -7.58 2.59
CA GLN A 72 1.89 -8.83 2.31
C GLN A 72 3.29 -8.81 2.95
N LEU A 73 4.00 -7.67 2.83
CA LEU A 73 5.29 -7.47 3.45
C LEU A 73 5.20 -7.47 4.98
N PHE A 74 4.24 -6.73 5.55
CA PHE A 74 4.02 -6.68 7.00
C PHE A 74 3.62 -8.03 7.57
N SER A 75 2.79 -8.81 6.88
CA SER A 75 2.46 -10.18 7.27
C SER A 75 3.71 -11.07 7.29
N SER A 76 4.59 -10.92 6.29
CA SER A 76 5.87 -11.64 6.25
C SER A 76 6.81 -11.22 7.38
N LEU A 77 6.94 -9.92 7.65
CA LEU A 77 7.79 -9.38 8.72
C LEU A 77 7.27 -9.74 10.11
N ARG A 78 5.95 -9.90 10.30
CA ARG A 78 5.37 -10.38 11.56
C ARG A 78 5.94 -11.73 12.02
N ARG A 79 6.43 -12.55 11.09
CA ARG A 79 7.08 -13.85 11.38
C ARG A 79 8.36 -13.70 12.21
N ILE A 80 9.09 -12.61 12.04
CA ILE A 80 10.34 -12.33 12.77
C ILE A 80 10.14 -11.32 13.91
N ALA A 81 8.96 -10.68 14.00
CA ALA A 81 8.68 -9.59 14.93
C ALA A 81 8.96 -9.95 16.40
N THR A 82 8.58 -11.17 16.83
CA THR A 82 8.85 -11.62 18.20
C THR A 82 10.33 -11.82 18.47
N GLN A 83 11.10 -12.29 17.48
CA GLN A 83 12.53 -12.52 17.65
C GLN A 83 13.31 -11.22 17.70
N ILE A 84 13.01 -10.28 16.78
CA ILE A 84 13.69 -8.98 16.70
C ILE A 84 13.39 -8.10 17.92
N ALA A 85 12.26 -8.30 18.60
CA ALA A 85 11.89 -7.54 19.79
C ALA A 85 12.89 -7.70 20.96
N TYR A 86 13.60 -8.83 21.03
CA TYR A 86 14.60 -9.11 22.06
C TYR A 86 16.04 -8.80 21.60
N MET A 87 16.22 -8.24 20.41
CA MET A 87 17.54 -8.00 19.82
C MET A 87 18.02 -6.56 20.03
N ARG A 88 19.35 -6.39 20.02
CA ARG A 88 19.97 -5.06 19.86
C ARG A 88 19.67 -4.51 18.47
N ILE A 89 19.59 -3.18 18.34
CA ILE A 89 19.25 -2.49 17.08
C ILE A 89 20.13 -2.96 15.91
N ASP A 90 21.43 -3.16 16.13
CA ASP A 90 22.35 -3.64 15.08
C ASP A 90 21.93 -5.00 14.51
N ASN A 91 21.52 -5.92 15.40
CA ASN A 91 21.03 -7.25 15.03
C ASN A 91 19.65 -7.17 14.37
N VAL A 92 18.78 -6.25 14.79
CA VAL A 92 17.48 -6.03 14.14
C VAL A 92 17.70 -5.67 12.67
N PHE A 93 18.57 -4.70 12.36
CA PHE A 93 18.87 -4.32 10.98
C PHE A 93 19.44 -5.48 10.18
N PHE A 94 20.39 -6.24 10.75
CA PHE A 94 20.98 -7.39 10.07
C PHE A 94 19.94 -8.47 9.78
N THR A 95 19.16 -8.88 10.78
CA THR A 95 18.14 -9.93 10.67
C THR A 95 17.02 -9.54 9.72
N THR A 96 16.51 -8.31 9.78
CA THR A 96 15.49 -7.83 8.85
C THR A 96 16.01 -7.82 7.41
N ARG A 97 17.23 -7.31 7.16
CA ARG A 97 17.83 -7.32 5.82
C ARG A 97 18.03 -8.73 5.28
N TYR A 98 18.56 -9.62 6.11
CA TYR A 98 18.76 -11.02 5.75
C TYR A 98 17.44 -11.71 5.39
N PHE A 99 16.42 -11.52 6.23
CA PHE A 99 15.08 -12.07 5.99
C PHE A 99 14.46 -11.58 4.67
N LEU A 100 14.58 -10.27 4.38
CA LEU A 100 14.12 -9.71 3.10
C LEU A 100 14.88 -10.28 1.90
N ALA A 101 16.19 -10.50 2.04
CA ALA A 101 16.99 -11.15 0.99
C ALA A 101 16.52 -12.59 0.73
N CYS A 102 16.29 -13.38 1.78
CA CYS A 102 15.74 -14.73 1.65
C CYS A 102 14.36 -14.75 0.99
N LEU A 103 13.48 -13.80 1.34
CA LEU A 103 12.17 -13.66 0.70
C LEU A 103 12.30 -13.39 -0.80
N ASN A 104 13.17 -12.45 -1.18
CA ASN A 104 13.41 -12.13 -2.59
C ASN A 104 13.95 -13.34 -3.36
N LEU A 105 14.91 -14.06 -2.79
CA LEU A 105 15.46 -15.29 -3.39
C LEU A 105 14.38 -16.36 -3.57
N HIS A 106 13.52 -16.54 -2.57
CA HIS A 106 12.40 -17.49 -2.66
C HIS A 106 11.44 -17.12 -3.80
N ILE A 107 11.04 -15.85 -3.89
CA ILE A 107 10.16 -15.35 -4.96
C ILE A 107 10.80 -15.56 -6.35
N LEU A 108 12.09 -15.23 -6.49
CA LEU A 108 12.83 -15.45 -7.74
C LEU A 108 12.89 -16.93 -8.12
N SER A 109 13.10 -17.82 -7.15
CA SER A 109 13.14 -19.27 -7.39
C SER A 109 11.81 -19.84 -7.88
N GLN A 110 10.68 -19.26 -7.45
CA GLN A 110 9.36 -19.67 -7.93
C GLN A 110 9.05 -19.12 -9.32
N ASN A 111 9.48 -17.89 -9.61
CA ASN A 111 9.28 -17.28 -10.92
C ASN A 111 10.15 -17.89 -12.02
N ASN A 112 11.32 -18.45 -11.69
CA ASN A 112 12.23 -19.12 -12.64
C ASN A 112 11.87 -20.61 -12.90
N ASN A 113 10.88 -21.17 -12.18
CA ASN A 113 10.39 -22.54 -12.38
C ASN A 113 9.08 -22.59 -13.20
N ILE A 114 8.83 -21.56 -14.01
CA ILE A 114 7.75 -21.44 -15.01
C ILE A 114 8.41 -21.08 -16.34
#